data_AF-A0A542MDI5-F1
#
_entry.id   AF-A0A542MDI5-F1
#
_cell.length_a   1.000
_cell.length_b   1.000
_cell.length_c   1.000
_cell.angle_alpha   90.00
_cell.angle_beta   90.00
_cell.angle_gamma   90.00
#
_symmetry.space_group_name_H-M   'P 1'
#
loop_
_entity.id
_entity.type
_entity.pdbx_description
1 polymer ?
#
loop_
_entity_poly.entity_id
_entity_poly.type
_entity_poly.pdbx_seq_one_letter_code
_entity_poly.pdbx_strand_id
1 'polypeptide(L)'
;MFKKVLALAATALFSMSAHAGYIKYELSRPSAAGYGSNYIIIRDQDKSVARYNITTSEGQFYTQDVGDSWTRNSLIETTTSFIGYGPTNLYAYNWINESSESRMWLMFSAGATDDTFNYSMHVFTKPGFNAYRPDTIPTRDVYYSGTAKQVAVSNEELMWADDPRYYRLSYDVPYYDPTQVPEPGSLALLAVGALGAVGVARRSKKSA
;
A
#
# COMPACT_ATOMS: atom_id res chain seq x y z
N MET A 1 -39.01 15.82 6.85
CA MET A 1 -38.00 15.29 5.89
C MET A 1 -36.55 15.47 6.35
N PHE A 2 -36.18 16.54 7.06
CA PHE A 2 -34.79 16.78 7.54
C PHE A 2 -34.21 15.63 8.38
N LYS A 3 -35.02 15.03 9.28
CA LYS A 3 -34.60 13.91 10.13
C LYS A 3 -34.22 12.64 9.35
N LYS A 4 -34.84 12.41 8.17
CA LYS A 4 -34.55 11.24 7.33
C LYS A 4 -33.24 11.40 6.54
N VAL A 5 -32.91 12.64 6.15
CA VAL A 5 -31.63 12.96 5.47
C VAL A 5 -30.46 12.92 6.45
N LEU A 6 -30.66 13.41 7.68
CA LEU A 6 -29.65 13.32 8.74
C LEU A 6 -29.37 11.86 9.13
N ALA A 7 -30.42 11.03 9.21
CA ALA A 7 -30.28 9.59 9.43
C ALA A 7 -29.55 8.91 8.26
N LEU A 8 -29.86 9.25 7.01
CA LEU A 8 -29.15 8.70 5.84
C LEU A 8 -27.68 9.11 5.80
N ALA A 9 -27.36 10.37 6.15
CA ALA A 9 -25.99 10.87 6.22
C ALA A 9 -25.22 10.22 7.39
N ALA A 10 -25.85 10.06 8.56
CA ALA A 10 -25.26 9.34 9.69
C ALA A 10 -25.09 7.86 9.35
N THR A 11 -26.06 7.22 8.70
CA THR A 11 -25.94 5.80 8.31
C THR A 11 -24.89 5.62 7.23
N ALA A 12 -24.71 6.56 6.30
CA ALA A 12 -23.61 6.54 5.32
C ALA A 12 -22.24 6.79 5.98
N LEU A 13 -22.16 7.69 6.96
CA LEU A 13 -20.93 7.97 7.74
C LEU A 13 -20.56 6.81 8.68
N PHE A 14 -21.56 6.11 9.24
CA PHE A 14 -21.37 4.96 10.13
C PHE A 14 -21.37 3.61 9.38
N SER A 15 -21.89 3.51 8.16
CA SER A 15 -21.72 2.33 7.30
C SER A 15 -20.33 2.27 6.66
N MET A 16 -19.54 3.33 6.80
CA MET A 16 -18.11 3.32 6.53
C MET A 16 -17.29 2.74 7.70
N SER A 17 -17.94 2.22 8.75
CA SER A 17 -17.25 1.54 9.84
C SER A 17 -17.22 0.02 9.66
N ALA A 18 -16.03 -0.54 9.87
CA ALA A 18 -15.64 -1.95 9.83
C ALA A 18 -15.17 -2.53 8.48
N HIS A 19 -14.42 -1.76 7.68
CA HIS A 19 -13.17 -2.34 7.19
C HIS A 19 -12.13 -1.99 8.26
N ALA A 20 -11.67 -2.97 9.05
CA ALA A 20 -10.51 -2.77 9.91
C ALA A 20 -9.44 -2.14 9.03
N GLY A 21 -8.95 -0.93 9.37
CA GLY A 21 -8.40 0.10 8.47
C GLY A 21 -7.13 -0.26 7.69
N TYR A 22 -7.15 -1.43 7.06
CA TYR A 22 -6.12 -2.13 6.36
C TYR A 22 -6.72 -2.77 5.11
N ILE A 23 -5.99 -2.68 4.01
CA ILE A 23 -6.33 -3.34 2.75
C ILE A 23 -5.15 -4.24 2.39
N LYS A 24 -5.43 -5.51 2.08
CA LYS A 24 -4.42 -6.46 1.61
C LYS A 24 -4.52 -6.63 0.10
N TYR A 25 -3.37 -6.58 -0.56
CA TYR A 25 -3.23 -6.92 -1.96
C TYR A 25 -2.33 -8.14 -2.10
N GLU A 26 -2.85 -9.18 -2.75
CA GLU A 26 -2.09 -10.38 -3.09
C GLU A 26 -1.54 -10.25 -4.50
N LEU A 27 -0.22 -10.40 -4.63
CA LEU A 27 0.48 -10.33 -5.90
C LEU A 27 0.46 -11.72 -6.55
N SER A 28 0.13 -11.77 -7.84
CA SER A 28 0.32 -12.95 -8.65
C SER A 28 1.80 -13.32 -8.63
N ARG A 29 2.11 -14.56 -8.25
CA ARG A 29 3.48 -15.12 -8.04
C ARG A 29 4.59 -14.38 -8.80
N PRO A 30 5.38 -13.54 -8.12
CA PRO A 30 6.58 -12.93 -8.69
C PRO A 30 7.77 -13.91 -8.76
N SER A 31 7.58 -15.22 -8.70
CA SER A 31 8.67 -16.20 -8.82
C SER A 31 8.37 -17.28 -9.86
N ALA A 32 9.43 -17.74 -10.56
CA ALA A 32 9.39 -18.94 -11.40
C ALA A 32 9.47 -20.24 -10.57
N ALA A 33 10.00 -20.17 -9.34
CA ALA A 33 10.14 -21.29 -8.41
C ALA A 33 9.22 -21.06 -7.21
N GLY A 34 7.98 -21.51 -7.33
CA GLY A 34 6.92 -21.18 -6.40
C GLY A 34 7.04 -21.87 -5.07
N TYR A 35 7.40 -21.13 -4.02
CA TYR A 35 6.88 -21.26 -2.64
C TYR A 35 7.11 -19.91 -1.94
N GLY A 36 6.05 -19.28 -1.43
CA GLY A 36 6.13 -18.01 -0.70
C GLY A 36 4.84 -17.20 -0.80
N SER A 37 4.48 -16.53 0.30
CA SER A 37 3.38 -15.58 0.33
C SER A 37 3.83 -14.28 -0.32
N ASN A 38 3.03 -13.74 -1.24
CA ASN A 38 3.33 -12.51 -1.97
C ASN A 38 2.20 -11.52 -1.76
N TYR A 39 2.36 -10.62 -0.81
CA TYR A 39 1.34 -9.65 -0.47
C TYR A 39 1.92 -8.37 0.10
N ILE A 40 1.09 -7.33 0.04
CA ILE A 40 1.25 -6.09 0.78
C ILE A 40 -0.03 -5.79 1.56
N ILE A 41 0.11 -5.22 2.75
CA ILE A 41 -0.98 -4.72 3.58
C ILE A 41 -0.72 -3.23 3.77
N ILE A 42 -1.66 -2.41 3.34
CA ILE A 42 -1.61 -0.95 3.50
C ILE A 42 -2.69 -0.52 4.48
N ARG A 43 -2.50 0.60 5.17
CA ARG A 43 -3.57 1.24 5.92
C ARG A 43 -4.51 1.95 4.98
N ASP A 44 -5.81 1.79 5.18
CA ASP A 44 -6.81 2.43 4.31
C ASP A 44 -6.82 3.96 4.49
N GLN A 45 -6.52 4.43 5.71
CA GLN A 45 -6.62 5.83 6.12
C GLN A 45 -5.58 6.75 5.46
N ASP A 46 -4.31 6.34 5.45
CA ASP A 46 -3.18 7.16 4.98
C ASP A 46 -2.38 6.49 3.85
N LYS A 47 -2.80 5.27 3.44
CA LYS A 47 -2.15 4.43 2.43
C LYS A 47 -0.70 4.04 2.80
N SER A 48 -0.29 4.22 4.06
CA SER A 48 1.02 3.75 4.53
C SER A 48 1.12 2.23 4.44
N VAL A 49 2.32 1.73 4.14
CA VAL A 49 2.58 0.28 4.11
C VAL A 49 2.70 -0.23 5.55
N ALA A 50 1.78 -1.10 5.96
CA ALA A 50 1.76 -1.69 7.29
C ALA A 50 2.52 -3.02 7.35
N ARG A 51 2.44 -3.82 6.28
CA ARG A 51 3.12 -5.12 6.19
C ARG A 51 3.40 -5.46 4.73
N TYR A 52 4.46 -6.19 4.45
CA TYR A 52 4.66 -6.87 3.18
C TYR A 52 5.45 -8.16 3.40
N ASN A 53 5.23 -9.11 2.49
CA ASN A 53 6.04 -10.30 2.34
C ASN A 53 6.03 -10.65 0.85
N ILE A 54 7.19 -10.59 0.21
CA ILE A 54 7.38 -10.78 -1.22
C ILE A 54 8.58 -11.70 -1.41
N THR A 55 8.39 -12.80 -2.12
CA THR A 55 9.42 -13.82 -2.36
C THR A 55 9.74 -13.89 -3.85
N THR A 56 11.01 -13.69 -4.20
CA THR A 56 11.53 -13.75 -5.58
C THR A 56 12.65 -14.79 -5.67
N SER A 57 13.18 -15.06 -6.87
CA SER A 57 14.36 -15.93 -6.99
C SER A 57 15.65 -15.30 -6.43
N GLU A 58 15.65 -14.02 -6.13
CA GLU A 58 16.79 -13.24 -5.62
C GLU A 58 16.73 -13.05 -4.10
N GLY A 59 15.61 -13.39 -3.48
CA GLY A 59 15.46 -13.32 -2.03
C GLY A 59 14.03 -13.07 -1.59
N GLN A 60 13.88 -12.83 -0.29
CA GLN A 60 12.62 -12.53 0.35
C GLN A 60 12.68 -11.11 0.92
N PHE A 61 11.65 -10.32 0.67
CA PHE A 61 11.47 -8.96 1.20
C PHE A 61 10.28 -9.00 2.15
N TYR A 62 10.49 -8.64 3.41
CA TYR A 62 9.42 -8.64 4.41
C TYR A 62 9.67 -7.60 5.48
N THR A 63 8.62 -7.21 6.21
CA THR A 63 8.64 -6.07 7.13
C THR A 63 9.29 -6.31 8.49
N GLN A 64 9.71 -7.54 8.80
CA GLN A 64 10.44 -7.81 10.04
C GLN A 64 11.92 -7.53 9.83
N ASP A 65 12.44 -6.59 10.60
CA ASP A 65 13.85 -6.57 10.97
C ASP A 65 13.98 -7.58 12.12
N VAL A 66 14.55 -8.76 11.85
CA VAL A 66 14.50 -9.87 12.82
C VAL A 66 15.42 -9.62 14.02
N GLY A 67 16.13 -8.49 14.08
CA GLY A 67 16.96 -8.05 15.20
C GLY A 67 18.22 -8.90 15.44
N ASP A 68 18.18 -10.16 15.04
CA ASP A 68 19.33 -11.04 14.97
C ASP A 68 20.18 -10.67 13.75
N SER A 69 21.48 -10.88 13.88
CA SER A 69 22.55 -10.52 12.94
C SER A 69 22.38 -11.02 11.49
N TRP A 70 21.30 -11.71 11.19
CA TRP A 70 21.12 -12.52 10.00
C TRP A 70 20.31 -11.83 8.89
N THR A 71 19.41 -10.91 9.21
CA THR A 71 18.60 -10.24 8.17
C THR A 71 18.18 -8.85 8.60
N ARG A 72 18.63 -7.83 7.86
CA ARG A 72 18.13 -6.46 7.98
C ARG A 72 17.27 -6.13 6.79
N ASN A 73 15.97 -6.00 7.02
CA ASN A 73 15.04 -5.50 6.02
C ASN A 73 14.61 -4.10 6.42
N SER A 74 14.58 -3.16 5.48
CA SER A 74 13.85 -1.92 5.75
C SER A 74 13.14 -1.38 4.52
N LEU A 75 11.99 -0.77 4.79
CA LEU A 75 11.28 0.07 3.85
C LEU A 75 12.04 1.40 3.77
N ILE A 76 12.45 1.80 2.57
CA ILE A 76 13.18 3.06 2.35
C ILE A 76 12.24 4.17 1.92
N GLU A 77 11.32 3.84 1.01
CA GLU A 77 10.47 4.84 0.38
C GLU A 77 9.14 4.23 -0.05
N THR A 78 8.10 5.05 0.06
CA THR A 78 6.76 4.76 -0.43
C THR A 78 6.25 5.94 -1.25
N THR A 79 5.65 5.64 -2.40
CA THR A 79 5.01 6.64 -3.26
C THR A 79 3.66 6.11 -3.71
N THR A 80 2.72 7.00 -4.02
CA THR A 80 1.53 6.58 -4.74
C THR A 80 1.53 7.16 -6.15
N SER A 81 1.18 6.33 -7.12
CA SER A 81 0.96 6.78 -8.50
C SER A 81 -0.42 7.43 -8.70
N PHE A 82 -1.38 7.19 -7.79
CA PHE A 82 -2.74 7.72 -7.85
C PHE A 82 -3.32 7.94 -6.44
N ILE A 83 -3.91 9.11 -6.20
CA ILE A 83 -4.63 9.38 -4.94
C ILE A 83 -5.90 8.53 -4.88
N GLY A 84 -5.97 7.65 -3.90
CA GLY A 84 -7.21 6.93 -3.55
C GLY A 84 -7.61 5.79 -4.48
N TYR A 85 -6.84 5.47 -5.52
CA TYR A 85 -7.23 4.46 -6.52
C TYR A 85 -6.40 3.18 -6.52
N GLY A 86 -5.41 2.99 -5.65
CA GLY A 86 -4.65 1.73 -5.67
C GLY A 86 -3.63 1.54 -4.56
N PRO A 87 -2.83 0.45 -4.63
CA PRO A 87 -1.80 0.16 -3.67
C PRO A 87 -0.62 1.13 -3.78
N THR A 88 0.01 1.37 -2.65
CA THR A 88 1.22 2.19 -2.53
C THR A 88 2.42 1.48 -3.15
N ASN A 89 3.15 2.18 -4.02
CA ASN A 89 4.45 1.74 -4.53
C ASN A 89 5.44 1.67 -3.37
N LEU A 90 6.34 0.70 -3.41
CA LEU A 90 7.29 0.52 -2.32
C LEU A 90 8.70 0.28 -2.86
N TYR A 91 9.66 0.87 -2.16
CA TYR A 91 11.07 0.59 -2.32
C TYR A 91 11.63 0.00 -1.02
N ALA A 92 12.09 -1.25 -1.10
CA ALA A 92 12.63 -1.98 0.03
C ALA A 92 14.04 -2.49 -0.26
N TYR A 93 14.82 -2.63 0.80
CA TYR A 93 16.10 -3.32 0.75
C TYR A 93 16.13 -4.45 1.78
N ASN A 94 16.94 -5.45 1.46
CA ASN A 94 17.27 -6.58 2.31
C ASN A 94 18.80 -6.76 2.33
N TRP A 95 19.37 -6.84 3.53
CA TRP A 95 20.71 -7.35 3.78
C TRP A 95 20.64 -8.71 4.45
N ILE A 96 21.17 -9.73 3.79
CA ILE A 96 21.29 -11.09 4.34
C ILE A 96 22.73 -11.27 4.83
N ASN A 97 22.91 -11.39 6.15
CA ASN A 97 24.22 -11.55 6.82
C ASN A 97 25.29 -10.52 6.39
N GLU A 98 24.87 -9.35 5.88
CA GLU A 98 25.77 -8.35 5.25
C GLU A 98 26.57 -8.90 4.04
N SER A 99 26.25 -10.11 3.61
CA SER A 99 26.93 -10.87 2.56
C SER A 99 26.36 -10.57 1.18
N SER A 100 25.05 -10.29 1.10
CA SER A 100 24.37 -9.87 -0.12
C SER A 100 23.41 -8.73 0.18
N GLU A 101 23.31 -7.81 -0.77
CA GLU A 101 22.35 -6.72 -0.77
C GLU A 101 21.36 -6.92 -1.91
N SER A 102 20.06 -6.97 -1.57
CA SER A 102 18.97 -7.00 -2.53
C SER A 102 18.10 -5.77 -2.36
N ARG A 103 17.70 -5.17 -3.47
CA ARG A 103 16.84 -3.99 -3.55
C ARG A 103 15.63 -4.34 -4.41
N MET A 104 14.47 -3.86 -4.02
CA MET A 104 13.22 -4.10 -4.72
C MET A 104 12.46 -2.79 -4.88
N TRP A 105 12.16 -2.45 -6.13
CA TRP A 105 11.18 -1.41 -6.48
C TRP A 105 9.92 -2.11 -6.95
N LEU A 106 8.81 -1.89 -6.27
CA LEU A 106 7.50 -2.39 -6.65
C LEU A 106 6.60 -1.21 -6.98
N MET A 107 6.14 -1.17 -8.22
CA MET A 107 5.27 -0.11 -8.74
C MET A 107 3.94 -0.69 -9.18
N PHE A 108 2.87 0.01 -8.85
CA PHE A 108 1.50 -0.33 -9.22
C PHE A 108 0.94 0.63 -10.25
N SER A 109 0.09 0.08 -11.10
CA SER A 109 -0.70 0.82 -12.07
C SER A 109 -2.13 0.26 -12.11
N ALA A 110 -3.06 1.06 -12.64
CA ALA A 110 -4.45 0.65 -12.78
C ALA A 110 -4.56 -0.68 -13.53
N GLY A 111 -5.38 -1.59 -12.99
CA GLY A 111 -5.72 -2.85 -13.64
C GLY A 111 -6.99 -2.76 -14.48
N ALA A 112 -7.49 -3.92 -14.88
CA ALA A 112 -8.69 -4.02 -15.73
C ALA A 112 -10.01 -3.80 -14.97
N THR A 113 -9.99 -3.93 -13.64
CA THR A 113 -11.16 -3.75 -12.74
C THR A 113 -10.73 -2.98 -11.49
N ASP A 114 -11.69 -2.39 -10.78
CA ASP A 114 -11.45 -1.56 -9.58
C ASP A 114 -10.70 -2.30 -8.45
N ASP A 115 -10.85 -3.63 -8.36
CA ASP A 115 -10.21 -4.47 -7.32
C ASP A 115 -8.89 -5.11 -7.78
N THR A 116 -8.41 -4.77 -8.97
CA THR A 116 -7.23 -5.36 -9.57
C THR A 116 -6.26 -4.29 -10.03
N PHE A 117 -4.98 -4.55 -9.80
CA PHE A 117 -3.88 -3.67 -10.17
C PHE A 117 -2.88 -4.45 -11.01
N ASN A 118 -2.23 -3.78 -11.94
CA ASN A 118 -1.02 -4.32 -12.53
C ASN A 118 0.16 -3.90 -11.67
N TYR A 119 1.16 -4.76 -11.53
CA TYR A 119 2.42 -4.40 -10.89
C TYR A 119 3.60 -4.68 -11.82
N SER A 120 4.61 -3.84 -11.71
CA SER A 120 5.97 -4.07 -12.20
C SER A 120 6.91 -4.04 -11.02
N MET A 121 7.82 -5.00 -10.96
CA MET A 121 8.80 -5.10 -9.89
C MET A 121 10.20 -5.27 -10.47
N HIS A 122 11.12 -4.44 -10.00
CA HIS A 122 12.54 -4.50 -10.34
C HIS A 122 13.31 -4.96 -9.11
N VAL A 123 14.09 -6.02 -9.25
CA VAL A 123 14.93 -6.56 -8.19
C VAL A 123 16.38 -6.52 -8.64
N PHE A 124 17.19 -5.83 -7.85
CA PHE A 124 18.62 -5.74 -8.05
C PHE A 124 19.35 -6.34 -6.87
N THR A 125 20.24 -7.29 -7.13
CA THR A 125 21.06 -7.95 -6.12
C THR A 125 22.53 -7.76 -6.45
N LYS A 126 23.34 -7.49 -5.43
CA LYS A 126 24.80 -7.38 -5.53
C LYS A 126 25.48 -7.96 -4.28
N PRO A 127 26.81 -8.20 -4.31
CA PRO A 127 27.56 -8.50 -3.11
C PRO A 127 27.37 -7.41 -2.04
N GLY A 128 27.20 -7.84 -0.79
CA GLY A 128 27.15 -6.97 0.37
C GLY A 128 28.55 -6.48 0.77
N PHE A 129 28.60 -5.47 1.63
CA PHE A 129 29.86 -4.84 2.04
C PHE A 129 30.81 -5.80 2.79
N ASN A 130 30.26 -6.74 3.56
CA ASN A 130 31.02 -7.73 4.33
C ASN A 130 31.01 -9.13 3.69
N ALA A 131 30.77 -9.21 2.37
CA ALA A 131 30.81 -10.47 1.64
C ALA A 131 32.20 -11.12 1.76
N TYR A 132 32.26 -12.32 2.34
CA TYR A 132 33.52 -13.09 2.47
C TYR A 132 34.13 -13.46 1.09
N ARG A 133 33.28 -13.65 0.07
CA ARG A 133 33.66 -13.93 -1.32
C ARG A 133 32.73 -13.19 -2.29
N PRO A 134 32.94 -11.88 -2.51
CA PRO A 134 32.04 -11.07 -3.32
C PRO A 134 32.01 -11.53 -4.79
N ASP A 135 33.10 -12.10 -5.28
CA ASP A 135 33.23 -12.71 -6.61
C ASP A 135 32.28 -13.89 -6.85
N THR A 136 31.84 -14.56 -5.78
CA THR A 136 30.92 -15.71 -5.87
C THR A 136 29.45 -15.32 -5.82
N ILE A 137 29.15 -14.05 -5.52
CA ILE A 137 27.77 -13.53 -5.44
C ILE A 137 27.49 -12.78 -6.73
N PRO A 138 26.73 -13.35 -7.67
CA PRO A 138 26.47 -12.70 -8.95
C PRO A 138 25.62 -11.46 -8.74
N THR A 139 26.01 -10.36 -9.39
CA THR A 139 25.11 -9.23 -9.58
C THR A 139 23.96 -9.68 -10.47
N ARG A 140 22.72 -9.46 -10.01
CA ARG A 140 21.51 -9.80 -10.74
C ARG A 140 20.63 -8.58 -10.86
N ASP A 141 20.01 -8.46 -12.03
CA ASP A 141 19.07 -7.42 -12.36
C ASP A 141 17.88 -8.10 -13.05
N VAL A 142 16.76 -8.19 -12.33
CA VAL A 142 15.61 -9.01 -12.71
C VAL A 142 14.34 -8.19 -12.64
N TYR A 143 13.48 -8.36 -13.64
CA TYR A 143 12.19 -7.70 -13.73
C TYR A 143 11.08 -8.74 -13.63
N TYR A 144 10.05 -8.39 -12.86
CA TYR A 144 8.82 -9.16 -12.71
C TYR A 144 7.64 -8.26 -13.04
N SER A 145 6.56 -8.89 -13.50
CA SER A 145 5.30 -8.22 -13.72
C SER A 145 4.15 -9.16 -13.42
N GLY A 146 3.02 -8.61 -13.04
CA GLY A 146 1.83 -9.40 -12.79
C GLY A 146 0.67 -8.53 -12.35
N THR A 147 -0.27 -9.16 -11.67
CA THR A 147 -1.45 -8.50 -11.13
C THR A 147 -1.45 -8.57 -9.61
N ALA A 148 -1.92 -7.52 -8.95
CA ALA A 148 -2.27 -7.54 -7.54
C ALA A 148 -3.79 -7.48 -7.39
N LYS A 149 -4.35 -8.32 -6.53
CA LYS A 149 -5.78 -8.39 -6.26
C LYS A 149 -6.06 -8.02 -4.83
N GLN A 150 -7.06 -7.16 -4.62
CA GLN A 150 -7.54 -6.86 -3.28
C GLN A 150 -8.23 -8.09 -2.67
N VAL A 151 -7.84 -8.44 -1.44
CA VAL A 151 -8.41 -9.56 -0.68
C VAL A 151 -8.68 -9.14 0.76
N ALA A 152 -9.51 -9.93 1.46
CA ALA A 152 -9.74 -9.72 2.89
C ALA A 152 -8.45 -9.94 3.70
N VAL A 153 -8.22 -9.08 4.67
CA VAL A 153 -7.13 -9.25 5.65
C VAL A 153 -7.57 -10.26 6.70
N SER A 154 -6.76 -11.28 6.98
CA SER A 154 -7.09 -12.25 8.04
C SER A 154 -6.91 -11.63 9.44
N ASN A 155 -7.66 -12.13 10.42
CA ASN A 155 -7.54 -11.68 11.81
C ASN A 155 -6.12 -11.85 12.37
N GLU A 156 -5.43 -12.92 11.99
CA GLU A 156 -4.04 -13.13 12.35
C GLU A 156 -3.18 -12.00 11.79
N GLU A 157 -3.25 -11.72 10.48
CA GLU A 157 -2.48 -10.64 9.84
C GLU A 157 -2.75 -9.25 10.46
N LEU A 158 -3.98 -8.97 10.88
CA LEU A 158 -4.33 -7.75 11.61
C LEU A 158 -3.62 -7.66 12.96
N MET A 159 -3.59 -8.75 13.73
CA MET A 159 -2.87 -8.78 15.01
C MET A 159 -1.38 -8.47 14.83
N TRP A 160 -0.77 -9.01 13.77
CA TRP A 160 0.63 -8.73 13.44
C TRP A 160 0.82 -7.28 12.97
N ALA A 161 -0.10 -6.72 12.19
CA ALA A 161 0.00 -5.34 11.68
C ALA A 161 -0.14 -4.27 12.79
N ASP A 162 -0.89 -4.56 13.84
CA ASP A 162 -1.12 -3.64 14.96
C ASP A 162 -0.13 -3.82 16.13
N ASP A 163 0.68 -4.89 16.16
CA ASP A 163 1.60 -5.15 17.28
C ASP A 163 2.94 -4.39 17.13
N PRO A 164 3.20 -3.38 17.97
CA PRO A 164 4.40 -2.55 17.89
C PRO A 164 5.70 -3.32 18.24
N ARG A 165 5.61 -4.55 18.76
CA ARG A 165 6.76 -5.39 19.10
C ARG A 165 7.34 -6.10 17.88
N TYR A 166 6.54 -6.38 16.86
CA TYR A 166 6.95 -7.24 15.74
C TYR A 166 7.34 -6.46 14.47
N TYR A 167 6.87 -5.22 14.31
CA TYR A 167 7.13 -4.43 13.11
C TYR A 167 7.30 -2.96 13.46
N ARG A 168 8.54 -2.55 13.71
CA ARG A 168 8.91 -1.13 13.63
C ARG A 168 9.09 -0.74 12.16
N LEU A 169 8.03 -0.83 11.37
CA LEU A 169 8.01 -0.01 10.18
C LEU A 169 7.85 1.43 10.65
N SER A 170 8.84 2.27 10.33
CA SER A 170 8.62 3.71 10.33
C SER A 170 7.35 3.96 9.53
N TYR A 171 6.41 4.70 10.13
CA TYR A 171 5.22 5.16 9.43
C TYR A 171 5.68 5.97 8.22
N ASP A 172 5.74 5.32 7.06
CA ASP A 172 6.11 5.97 5.82
C ASP A 172 4.80 6.27 5.08
N VAL A 173 4.37 7.53 5.25
CA VAL A 173 3.21 8.06 4.56
C VAL A 173 3.66 8.34 3.13
N PRO A 174 2.96 7.79 2.12
CA PRO A 174 3.42 7.91 0.74
C PRO A 174 3.56 9.38 0.33
N TYR A 175 4.61 9.69 -0.43
CA TYR A 175 4.64 10.97 -1.13
C TYR A 175 3.53 11.00 -2.19
N TYR A 176 2.74 12.08 -2.18
CA TYR A 176 1.67 12.34 -3.13
C TYR A 176 2.12 13.41 -4.13
N ASP A 177 1.96 13.16 -5.44
CA ASP A 177 2.18 14.19 -6.45
C ASP A 177 1.16 15.32 -6.27
N PRO A 178 1.59 16.57 -6.00
CA PRO A 178 0.69 17.71 -5.79
C PRO A 178 -0.24 17.98 -6.97
N THR A 179 0.15 17.61 -8.20
CA THR A 179 -0.63 17.83 -9.42
C THR A 179 -1.83 16.89 -9.56
N GLN A 180 -1.86 15.82 -8.79
CA GLN A 180 -2.96 14.84 -8.75
C GLN A 180 -3.90 15.05 -7.55
N VAL A 181 -3.58 15.99 -6.64
CA VAL A 181 -4.40 16.36 -5.49
C VAL A 181 -5.49 17.32 -5.94
N PRO A 182 -6.80 16.99 -5.83
CA PRO A 182 -7.82 18.02 -5.88
C PRO A 182 -7.53 18.95 -4.70
N GLU A 183 -7.20 20.21 -4.99
CA GLU A 183 -6.85 21.16 -3.93
C GLU A 183 -7.93 21.12 -2.83
N PRO A 184 -7.57 21.18 -1.53
CA PRO A 184 -8.54 21.16 -0.44
C PRO A 184 -9.65 22.21 -0.61
N GLY A 185 -9.34 23.33 -1.28
CA GLY A 185 -10.30 24.35 -1.68
C GLY A 185 -11.40 23.83 -2.63
N SER A 186 -11.06 22.95 -3.57
CA SER A 186 -12.00 22.36 -4.53
C SER A 186 -13.00 21.41 -3.87
N LEU A 187 -12.57 20.64 -2.86
CA LEU A 187 -13.46 19.76 -2.07
C LEU A 187 -14.38 20.58 -1.16
N ALA A 188 -13.88 21.65 -0.54
CA ALA A 188 -14.68 22.58 0.23
C ALA A 188 -15.72 23.32 -0.65
N LEU A 189 -15.34 23.74 -1.85
CA LEU A 189 -16.23 24.37 -2.84
C LEU A 189 -17.30 23.40 -3.35
N LEU A 190 -16.96 22.12 -3.57
CA LEU A 190 -17.93 21.09 -3.94
C LEU A 190 -18.96 20.87 -2.83
N ALA A 191 -18.51 20.77 -1.57
CA ALA A 191 -19.39 20.61 -0.41
C ALA A 191 -20.30 21.83 -0.19
N VAL A 192 -19.75 23.05 -0.33
CA VAL A 192 -20.53 24.30 -0.25
C VAL A 192 -21.49 24.42 -1.43
N GLY A 193 -21.07 24.03 -2.63
CA GLY A 193 -21.92 24.00 -3.83
C GLY A 193 -23.09 23.01 -3.70
N ALA A 194 -22.84 21.82 -3.15
CA ALA A 194 -23.86 20.82 -2.88
C ALA A 194 -24.86 21.30 -1.81
N LEU A 195 -24.38 21.93 -0.73
CA LEU A 195 -25.23 22.54 0.30
C LEU A 195 -26.04 23.74 -0.25
N GLY A 196 -25.44 24.55 -1.12
CA GLY A 196 -26.08 25.66 -1.81
C GLY A 196 -27.20 25.20 -2.75
N ALA A 197 -26.96 24.16 -3.55
CA ALA A 197 -27.96 23.58 -4.45
C ALA A 197 -29.17 23.01 -3.68
N VAL A 198 -28.94 22.33 -2.55
CA VAL A 198 -30.00 21.83 -1.66
C VAL A 198 -30.77 22.98 -0.98
N GLY A 199 -30.10 24.09 -0.67
CA GLY A 199 -30.71 25.32 -0.16
C GLY A 199 -31.63 26.00 -1.17
N VAL A 200 -31.20 26.11 -2.43
CA VAL A 200 -31.97 26.73 -3.53
C VAL A 200 -33.18 25.87 -3.89
N ALA A 201 -33.03 24.54 -3.97
CA ALA A 201 -34.13 23.62 -4.22
C ALA A 201 -35.23 23.64 -3.15
N ARG A 202 -34.91 24.07 -1.92
CA ARG A 202 -35.90 24.27 -0.84
C ARG A 202 -36.62 25.62 -0.94
N ARG A 203 -35.98 26.67 -1.47
CA ARG A 203 -36.65 27.95 -1.70
C ARG A 203 -37.60 27.88 -2.90
N SER A 204 -37.23 27.17 -3.97
CA SER A 204 -38.12 27.05 -5.14
C SER A 204 -39.42 26.28 -4.85
N LYS A 205 -39.44 25.36 -3.88
CA LYS A 205 -40.65 24.65 -3.43
C LYS A 205 -41.52 25.42 -2.42
N LYS A 206 -41.06 26.56 -1.89
CA LYS A 206 -41.85 27.41 -0.98
C LYS A 206 -42.51 28.59 -1.68
N SER A 207 -42.22 28.80 -2.97
CA SER A 207 -42.79 29.87 -3.80
C SER A 207 -43.67 29.33 -4.95
N ALA A 208 -44.22 28.13 -4.81
CA ALA A 208 -45.26 27.58 -5.68
C ALA A 208 -46.47 27.19 -4.84
#